data_AF-A0A2N5KHY6-F1
#
_entry.id   AF-A0A2N5KHY6-F1
#
_cell.length_a   1.000
_cell.length_b   1.000
_cell.length_c   1.000
_cell.angle_alpha   90.00
_cell.angle_beta   90.00
_cell.angle_gamma   90.00
#
_symmetry.space_group_name_H-M   'P 1'
#
loop_
_entity.id
_entity.type
_entity.pdbx_description
1 polymer ?
#
loop_
_entity_poly.entity_id
_entity_poly.type
_entity_poly.pdbx_seq_one_letter_code
_entity_poly.pdbx_strand_id
1 'polypeptide(L)'
;MYEGKPLILVIGASDTGRTPMAAGLLRRALGAGVVVRTAGVLSHEGEGAMPEAQMALEQVGIDISRHLSRPLRQEEHRKAELLLAIDRGTELVLFSEFPHDPRVTCLPVLAEMPDVLDPHRMPLGVWIAALRQLSDQVSAALPKIRQQLGISDQEPLPQLPREAERRRSSLAHEPLALGASHKMQWDRDEDMQRLLQLISGEQRSESGDGEPEAPAAVADEQSAAAQAAVQPALATSVGLGHVASQPPALDNDSAPEAEAKVDSFSFHSTTPAVSSLEPVAQSVEPQASAVPGPPTQPGPQALLEGDRGAHVTRMLKLLQAAEELPEVVDWARLRQELSNRLRAIAQLSAGPMDFAPAATLMLEGKLIQQATQPSADGLLMLRRAIKRLEVPLNAAALAAIGGELAEW
;
A
#
# COMPACT_ATOMS: atom_id res chain seq x y z
N MET A 1 -4.76 18.69 -20.32
CA MET A 1 -3.99 19.19 -21.48
C MET A 1 -2.58 19.61 -21.08
N TYR A 2 -1.69 18.63 -20.98
CA TYR A 2 -0.26 18.87 -20.83
C TYR A 2 0.28 19.23 -22.21
N GLU A 3 0.67 20.48 -22.45
CA GLU A 3 1.22 20.92 -23.76
C GLU A 3 0.32 20.59 -24.97
N GLY A 4 -1.00 20.58 -24.78
CA GLY A 4 -1.97 20.23 -25.84
C GLY A 4 -2.06 18.72 -26.17
N LYS A 5 -1.42 17.86 -25.38
CA LYS A 5 -1.48 16.39 -25.52
C LYS A 5 -2.34 15.76 -24.40
N PRO A 6 -3.01 14.63 -24.68
CA PRO A 6 -3.67 13.84 -23.65
C PRO A 6 -2.64 13.26 -22.68
N LEU A 7 -2.97 13.26 -21.40
CA LEU A 7 -2.23 12.69 -20.30
C LEU A 7 -2.94 11.43 -19.80
N ILE A 8 -2.24 10.30 -19.91
CA ILE A 8 -2.57 9.08 -19.18
C ILE A 8 -1.73 9.05 -17.90
N LEU A 9 -2.39 8.83 -16.77
CA LEU A 9 -1.73 8.52 -15.51
C LEU A 9 -1.88 7.03 -15.21
N VAL A 10 -0.78 6.28 -15.31
CA VAL A 10 -0.73 4.85 -14.99
C VAL A 10 -0.49 4.69 -13.50
N ILE A 11 -1.36 3.97 -12.81
CA ILE A 11 -1.40 3.96 -11.34
C ILE A 11 -1.24 2.52 -10.86
N GLY A 12 -0.31 2.29 -9.92
CA GLY A 12 -0.21 1.04 -9.19
C GLY A 12 -0.07 1.26 -7.70
N ALA A 13 0.34 0.23 -6.95
CA ALA A 13 0.56 0.37 -5.51
C ALA A 13 1.79 1.24 -5.19
N SER A 14 3.00 0.78 -5.54
CA SER A 14 4.27 1.42 -5.14
C SER A 14 4.94 2.27 -6.21
N ASP A 15 4.46 2.21 -7.46
CA ASP A 15 5.08 2.87 -8.62
C ASP A 15 6.58 2.53 -8.83
N THR A 16 6.98 1.28 -8.60
CA THR A 16 8.38 0.84 -8.76
C THR A 16 8.58 -0.43 -9.59
N GLY A 17 7.55 -1.26 -9.74
CA GLY A 17 7.61 -2.52 -10.51
C GLY A 17 6.75 -2.50 -11.77
N ARG A 18 5.54 -3.07 -11.70
CA ARG A 18 4.60 -3.21 -12.82
C ARG A 18 4.18 -1.86 -13.44
N THR A 19 4.01 -0.82 -12.61
CA THR A 19 3.59 0.52 -13.05
C THR A 19 4.55 1.18 -14.04
N PRO A 20 5.86 1.38 -13.72
CA PRO A 20 6.79 1.92 -14.70
C PRO A 20 6.98 1.00 -15.91
N MET A 21 6.84 -0.32 -15.75
CA MET A 21 6.88 -1.25 -16.88
C MET A 21 5.76 -0.99 -17.88
N ALA A 22 4.52 -0.94 -17.41
CA ALA A 22 3.37 -0.65 -18.27
C ALA A 22 3.44 0.75 -18.87
N ALA A 23 3.89 1.76 -18.12
CA ALA A 23 4.08 3.10 -18.66
C ALA A 23 5.12 3.13 -19.80
N GLY A 24 6.23 2.40 -19.67
CA GLY A 24 7.22 2.26 -20.74
C GLY A 24 6.63 1.61 -21.99
N LEU A 25 5.86 0.54 -21.83
CA LEU A 25 5.16 -0.14 -22.93
C LEU A 25 4.13 0.78 -23.61
N LEU A 26 3.34 1.51 -22.83
CA LEU A 26 2.33 2.46 -23.33
C LEU A 26 2.97 3.63 -24.09
N ARG A 27 4.06 4.22 -23.56
CA ARG A 27 4.80 5.29 -24.28
C ARG A 27 5.26 4.81 -25.64
N ARG A 28 5.82 3.59 -25.70
CA ARG A 28 6.24 3.00 -26.97
C ARG A 28 5.06 2.83 -27.93
N ALA A 29 3.94 2.31 -27.46
CA ALA A 29 2.82 1.96 -28.31
C ALA A 29 1.92 3.16 -28.72
N LEU A 30 1.85 4.21 -27.90
CA LEU A 30 1.04 5.40 -28.14
C LEU A 30 1.79 6.51 -28.89
N GLY A 31 3.12 6.45 -28.92
CA GLY A 31 3.92 7.46 -29.61
C GLY A 31 4.08 8.76 -28.82
N ALA A 32 4.67 9.78 -29.47
CA ALA A 32 4.96 11.08 -28.86
C ALA A 32 3.72 12.00 -28.71
N GLY A 33 2.57 11.60 -29.26
CA GLY A 33 1.31 12.35 -29.20
C GLY A 33 0.57 12.24 -27.86
N VAL A 34 0.94 11.30 -27.00
CA VAL A 34 0.33 11.09 -25.68
C VAL A 34 1.39 11.19 -24.60
N VAL A 35 1.07 11.92 -23.53
CA VAL A 35 1.92 11.97 -22.34
C VAL A 35 1.50 10.84 -21.42
N VAL A 36 2.44 9.96 -21.06
CA VAL A 36 2.20 8.87 -20.10
C VAL A 36 3.04 9.14 -18.85
N ARG A 37 2.37 9.39 -17.73
CA ARG A 37 3.00 9.54 -16.41
C ARG A 37 2.55 8.38 -15.53
N THR A 38 3.22 8.23 -14.41
CA THR A 38 2.92 7.21 -13.41
C THR A 38 2.61 7.85 -12.07
N ALA A 39 1.93 7.09 -11.21
CA ALA A 39 1.81 7.37 -9.80
C ALA A 39 1.55 6.08 -9.02
N GLY A 40 1.66 6.12 -7.71
CA GLY A 40 1.20 5.02 -6.85
C GLY A 40 0.34 5.46 -5.69
N VAL A 41 -0.68 4.65 -5.38
CA VAL A 41 -1.63 4.90 -4.27
C VAL A 41 -1.00 4.67 -2.89
N LEU A 42 0.12 3.94 -2.82
CA LEU A 42 0.90 3.66 -1.61
C LEU A 42 2.38 4.04 -1.80
N SER A 43 2.69 4.85 -2.82
CA SER A 43 4.06 5.14 -3.22
C SER A 43 4.67 6.29 -2.43
N HIS A 44 5.96 6.19 -2.15
CA HIS A 44 6.77 7.31 -1.68
C HIS A 44 7.41 8.01 -2.88
N GLU A 45 7.84 9.25 -2.70
CA GLU A 45 8.49 9.99 -3.78
C GLU A 45 9.97 9.63 -3.90
N GLY A 46 10.43 9.40 -5.13
CA GLY A 46 11.86 9.32 -5.45
C GLY A 46 12.47 7.92 -5.45
N GLU A 47 11.69 6.85 -5.27
CA GLU A 47 12.23 5.50 -5.42
C GLU A 47 12.44 5.17 -6.89
N GLY A 48 13.61 4.60 -7.23
CA GLY A 48 13.89 4.12 -8.57
C GLY A 48 12.99 2.94 -8.96
N ALA A 49 12.82 2.72 -10.27
CA ALA A 49 12.28 1.45 -10.73
C ALA A 49 13.13 0.27 -10.20
N MET A 50 12.48 -0.82 -9.81
CA MET A 50 13.20 -2.01 -9.31
C MET A 50 14.20 -2.51 -10.36
N PRO A 51 15.41 -2.93 -9.98
CA PRO A 51 16.43 -3.39 -10.92
C PRO A 51 15.91 -4.49 -11.86
N GLU A 52 15.12 -5.44 -11.36
CA GLU A 52 14.54 -6.51 -12.15
C GLU A 52 13.50 -6.01 -13.16
N ALA A 53 12.75 -4.96 -12.82
CA ALA A 53 11.83 -4.30 -13.75
C ALA A 53 12.60 -3.62 -14.89
N GLN A 54 13.72 -2.98 -14.58
CA GLN A 54 14.62 -2.39 -15.58
C GLN A 54 15.20 -3.49 -16.49
N MET A 55 15.79 -4.54 -15.91
CA MET A 55 16.38 -5.67 -16.63
C MET A 55 15.36 -6.40 -17.52
N ALA A 56 14.11 -6.52 -17.07
CA ALA A 56 13.04 -7.10 -17.86
C ALA A 56 12.75 -6.23 -19.09
N LEU A 57 12.49 -4.92 -18.91
CA LEU A 57 12.20 -4.03 -20.04
C LEU A 57 13.38 -3.84 -21.00
N GLU A 58 14.61 -3.98 -20.52
CA GLU A 58 15.79 -3.99 -21.39
C GLU A 58 15.74 -5.11 -22.44
N GLN A 59 15.05 -6.24 -22.18
CA GLN A 59 14.86 -7.33 -23.14
C GLN A 59 14.08 -6.88 -24.38
N VAL A 60 13.28 -5.81 -24.25
CA VAL A 60 12.47 -5.25 -25.34
C VAL A 60 12.94 -3.84 -25.73
N GLY A 61 14.13 -3.43 -25.30
CA GLY A 61 14.74 -2.15 -25.68
C GLY A 61 14.07 -0.91 -25.09
N ILE A 62 13.39 -1.04 -23.94
CA ILE A 62 12.79 0.09 -23.21
C ILE A 62 13.65 0.39 -21.98
N ASP A 63 13.99 1.67 -21.77
CA ASP A 63 14.75 2.13 -20.60
C ASP A 63 13.85 2.86 -19.60
N ILE A 64 13.81 2.36 -18.37
CA ILE A 64 13.13 3.00 -17.23
C ILE A 64 14.09 3.27 -16.05
N SER A 65 15.41 3.25 -16.27
CA SER A 65 16.42 3.47 -15.23
C SER A 65 16.36 4.83 -14.54
N ARG A 66 15.75 5.83 -15.21
CA ARG A 66 15.53 7.19 -14.68
C ARG A 66 14.15 7.40 -14.07
N HIS A 67 13.32 6.36 -14.04
CA HIS A 67 12.02 6.44 -13.41
C HIS A 67 12.18 6.73 -11.91
N LEU A 68 11.36 7.65 -11.41
CA LEU A 68 11.22 7.94 -10.00
C LEU A 68 9.74 7.82 -9.64
N SER A 69 9.48 6.98 -8.64
CA SER A 69 8.16 6.78 -8.08
C SER A 69 7.61 8.09 -7.53
N ARG A 70 6.29 8.21 -7.55
CA ARG A 70 5.60 9.35 -6.96
C ARG A 70 4.25 8.94 -6.38
N PRO A 71 3.83 9.55 -5.26
CA PRO A 71 2.48 9.37 -4.75
C PRO A 71 1.46 9.93 -5.74
N LEU A 72 0.28 9.31 -5.80
CA LEU A 72 -0.86 9.87 -6.53
C LEU A 72 -1.30 11.18 -5.89
N ARG A 73 -1.19 12.28 -6.64
CA ARG A 73 -1.61 13.61 -6.18
C ARG A 73 -2.92 14.04 -6.83
N GLN A 74 -3.74 14.78 -6.08
CA GLN A 74 -5.01 15.31 -6.56
C GLN A 74 -4.84 16.21 -7.80
N GLU A 75 -3.72 16.94 -7.91
CA GLU A 75 -3.42 17.75 -9.09
C GLU A 75 -3.19 16.93 -10.35
N GLU A 76 -2.48 15.81 -10.24
CA GLU A 76 -2.20 14.92 -11.38
C GLU A 76 -3.49 14.22 -11.81
N HIS A 77 -4.29 13.78 -10.83
CA HIS A 77 -5.63 13.25 -11.05
C HIS A 77 -6.52 14.23 -11.84
N ARG A 78 -6.53 15.52 -11.46
CA ARG A 78 -7.34 16.55 -12.15
C ARG A 78 -6.89 16.76 -13.60
N LYS A 79 -5.59 16.66 -13.88
CA LYS A 79 -5.00 16.95 -15.20
C LYS A 79 -5.10 15.78 -16.19
N ALA A 80 -5.20 14.55 -15.70
CA ALA A 80 -5.23 13.36 -16.54
C ALA A 80 -6.58 13.19 -17.26
N GLU A 81 -6.52 12.85 -18.54
CA GLU A 81 -7.67 12.46 -19.35
C GLU A 81 -8.02 10.97 -19.13
N LEU A 82 -7.06 10.17 -18.66
CA LEU A 82 -7.25 8.76 -18.29
C LEU A 82 -6.45 8.38 -17.04
N LEU A 83 -7.11 7.72 -16.09
CA LEU A 83 -6.53 7.17 -14.87
C LEU A 83 -6.52 5.64 -15.00
N LEU A 84 -5.36 5.07 -15.31
CA LEU A 84 -5.23 3.66 -15.68
C LEU A 84 -4.61 2.86 -14.53
N ALA A 85 -5.44 2.15 -13.76
CA ALA A 85 -4.99 1.20 -12.75
C ALA A 85 -4.28 0.00 -13.39
N ILE A 86 -3.18 -0.44 -12.77
CA ILE A 86 -2.37 -1.57 -13.26
C ILE A 86 -3.01 -2.93 -12.97
N ASP A 87 -3.85 -3.00 -11.94
CA ASP A 87 -4.58 -4.19 -11.50
C ASP A 87 -5.90 -3.79 -10.83
N ARG A 88 -6.80 -4.77 -10.66
CA ARG A 88 -8.13 -4.53 -10.07
C ARG A 88 -8.05 -4.09 -8.61
N GLY A 89 -7.05 -4.55 -7.87
CA GLY A 89 -6.80 -4.09 -6.51
C GLY A 89 -6.53 -2.59 -6.43
N THR A 90 -5.71 -2.07 -7.33
CA THR A 90 -5.43 -0.63 -7.44
C THR A 90 -6.66 0.14 -7.90
N GLU A 91 -7.44 -0.41 -8.84
CA GLU A 91 -8.71 0.18 -9.29
C GLU A 91 -9.69 0.35 -8.12
N LEU A 92 -9.81 -0.65 -7.25
CA LEU A 92 -10.65 -0.55 -6.05
C LEU A 92 -10.20 0.56 -5.10
N VAL A 93 -8.88 0.74 -4.94
CA VAL A 93 -8.35 1.86 -4.13
C VAL A 93 -8.71 3.19 -4.77
N LEU A 94 -8.52 3.32 -6.09
CA LEU A 94 -8.89 4.53 -6.84
C LEU A 94 -10.38 4.83 -6.76
N PHE A 95 -11.24 3.80 -6.85
CA PHE A 95 -12.68 3.96 -6.71
C PHE A 95 -13.07 4.46 -5.31
N SER A 96 -12.32 4.07 -4.28
CA SER A 96 -12.55 4.56 -2.91
C SER A 96 -12.12 6.02 -2.71
N GLU A 97 -11.10 6.49 -3.42
CA GLU A 97 -10.59 7.86 -3.34
C GLU A 97 -11.33 8.83 -4.29
N PHE A 98 -11.69 8.35 -5.48
CA PHE A 98 -12.32 9.11 -6.56
C PHE A 98 -13.59 8.38 -7.05
N PRO A 99 -14.62 8.26 -6.19
CA PRO A 99 -15.83 7.52 -6.53
C PRO A 99 -16.56 8.18 -7.71
N HIS A 100 -16.99 7.35 -8.67
CA HIS A 100 -17.71 7.77 -9.88
C HIS A 100 -16.91 8.63 -10.88
N ASP A 101 -15.58 8.73 -10.77
CA ASP A 101 -14.80 9.38 -11.83
C ASP A 101 -14.76 8.47 -13.08
N PRO A 102 -15.39 8.86 -14.19
CA PRO A 102 -15.49 8.01 -15.38
C PRO A 102 -14.15 7.82 -16.10
N ARG A 103 -13.10 8.54 -15.69
CA ARG A 103 -11.74 8.40 -16.23
C ARG A 103 -10.95 7.29 -15.55
N VAL A 104 -11.43 6.75 -14.43
CA VAL A 104 -10.81 5.60 -13.77
C VAL A 104 -11.15 4.34 -14.55
N THR A 105 -10.12 3.60 -14.94
CA THR A 105 -10.23 2.31 -15.60
C THR A 105 -9.06 1.41 -15.20
N CYS A 106 -9.19 0.12 -15.45
CA CYS A 106 -8.15 -0.86 -15.17
C CYS A 106 -7.59 -1.51 -16.44
N LEU A 107 -6.26 -1.63 -16.52
CA LEU A 107 -5.55 -2.19 -17.67
C LEU A 107 -6.02 -3.62 -18.01
N PRO A 108 -6.02 -4.59 -17.07
CA PRO A 108 -6.53 -5.93 -17.35
C PRO A 108 -8.03 -5.96 -17.68
N VAL A 109 -8.83 -5.01 -17.21
CA VAL A 109 -10.26 -4.90 -17.58
C VAL A 109 -10.40 -4.46 -19.03
N LEU A 110 -9.67 -3.42 -19.45
CA LEU A 110 -9.65 -2.97 -20.85
C LEU A 110 -9.12 -4.07 -21.78
N ALA A 111 -8.09 -4.79 -21.34
CA ALA A 111 -7.49 -5.89 -22.08
C ALA A 111 -8.34 -7.17 -22.11
N GLU A 112 -9.39 -7.26 -21.30
CA GLU A 112 -10.19 -8.49 -21.10
C GLU A 112 -9.32 -9.68 -20.67
N MET A 113 -8.40 -9.41 -19.74
CA MET A 113 -7.36 -10.34 -19.29
C MET A 113 -7.29 -10.43 -17.75
N PRO A 114 -6.70 -11.51 -17.20
CA PRO A 114 -6.43 -11.61 -15.77
C PRO A 114 -5.37 -10.59 -15.33
N ASP A 115 -5.34 -10.27 -14.03
CA ASP A 115 -4.30 -9.41 -13.44
C ASP A 115 -2.90 -10.05 -13.59
N VAL A 116 -1.89 -9.21 -13.81
CA VAL A 116 -0.49 -9.66 -13.74
C VAL A 116 -0.10 -9.75 -12.27
N LEU A 117 0.26 -10.95 -11.82
CA LEU A 117 0.75 -11.18 -10.46
C LEU A 117 1.96 -10.30 -10.16
N ASP A 118 2.04 -9.79 -8.94
CA ASP A 118 3.15 -8.94 -8.52
C ASP A 118 4.45 -9.74 -8.41
N PRO A 119 5.47 -9.46 -9.25
CA PRO A 119 6.73 -10.20 -9.23
C PRO A 119 7.70 -9.71 -8.15
N HIS A 120 7.29 -8.80 -7.26
CA HIS A 120 8.16 -8.29 -6.20
C HIS A 120 8.78 -9.42 -5.35
N ARG A 121 10.10 -9.34 -5.15
CA ARG A 121 10.95 -10.36 -4.49
C ARG A 121 11.01 -11.72 -5.20
N MET A 122 10.55 -11.79 -6.44
CA MET A 122 10.67 -13.00 -7.27
C MET A 122 11.91 -12.92 -8.18
N PRO A 123 12.45 -14.07 -8.62
CA PRO A 123 13.56 -14.11 -9.57
C PRO A 123 13.23 -13.41 -10.90
N LEU A 124 14.27 -12.95 -11.62
CA LEU A 124 14.14 -12.25 -12.90
C LEU A 124 13.25 -12.97 -13.94
N GLY A 125 13.23 -14.31 -13.96
CA GLY A 125 12.36 -15.07 -14.86
C GLY A 125 10.87 -14.76 -14.68
N VAL A 126 10.44 -14.50 -13.45
CA VAL A 126 9.04 -14.11 -13.13
C VAL A 126 8.76 -12.68 -13.58
N TRP A 127 9.73 -11.77 -13.46
CA TRP A 127 9.64 -10.41 -14.00
C TRP A 127 9.52 -10.40 -15.53
N ILE A 128 10.25 -11.27 -16.23
CA ILE A 128 10.15 -11.43 -17.69
C ILE A 128 8.77 -11.99 -18.07
N ALA A 129 8.22 -12.93 -17.30
CA ALA A 129 6.85 -13.41 -17.52
C ALA A 129 5.82 -12.28 -17.30
N ALA A 130 5.96 -11.49 -16.24
CA ALA A 130 5.13 -10.34 -15.97
C ALA A 130 5.22 -9.28 -17.09
N LEU A 131 6.42 -9.03 -17.62
CA LEU A 131 6.61 -8.16 -18.79
C LEU A 131 5.82 -8.63 -20.01
N ARG A 132 5.88 -9.93 -20.33
CA ARG A 132 5.14 -10.49 -21.46
C ARG A 132 3.63 -10.30 -21.28
N GLN A 133 3.11 -10.63 -20.10
CA GLN A 133 1.70 -10.44 -19.79
C GLN A 133 1.29 -8.96 -19.84
N LEU A 134 2.10 -8.04 -19.31
CA LEU A 134 1.84 -6.59 -19.43
C LEU A 134 1.88 -6.12 -20.88
N SER A 135 2.80 -6.64 -21.70
CA SER A 135 2.87 -6.33 -23.13
C SER A 135 1.61 -6.79 -23.87
N ASP A 136 1.12 -7.99 -23.55
CA ASP A 136 -0.10 -8.54 -24.13
C ASP A 136 -1.32 -7.71 -23.70
N GLN A 137 -1.41 -7.33 -22.40
CA GLN A 137 -2.47 -6.46 -21.89
C GLN A 137 -2.45 -5.09 -22.56
N VAL A 138 -1.29 -4.44 -22.66
CA VAL A 138 -1.16 -3.15 -23.33
C VAL A 138 -1.60 -3.27 -24.79
N SER A 139 -1.15 -4.30 -25.51
CA SER A 139 -1.53 -4.54 -26.89
C SER A 139 -3.06 -4.68 -27.06
N ALA A 140 -3.70 -5.48 -26.21
CA ALA A 140 -5.14 -5.70 -26.22
C ALA A 140 -5.95 -4.46 -25.81
N ALA A 141 -5.45 -3.66 -24.87
CA ALA A 141 -6.13 -2.47 -24.36
C ALA A 141 -5.99 -1.25 -25.30
N LEU A 142 -4.96 -1.18 -26.15
CA LEU A 142 -4.65 -0.03 -27.00
C LEU A 142 -5.84 0.50 -27.81
N PRO A 143 -6.63 -0.31 -28.52
CA PRO A 143 -7.76 0.19 -29.30
C PRO A 143 -8.77 0.95 -28.44
N LYS A 144 -9.08 0.43 -27.23
CA LYS A 144 -10.01 1.06 -26.29
C LYS A 144 -9.42 2.34 -25.69
N ILE A 145 -8.12 2.33 -25.35
CA ILE A 145 -7.41 3.53 -24.86
C ILE A 145 -7.45 4.64 -25.92
N ARG A 146 -7.15 4.30 -27.19
CA ARG A 146 -7.18 5.27 -28.30
C ARG A 146 -8.58 5.84 -28.51
N GLN A 147 -9.60 4.97 -28.47
CA GLN A 147 -11.01 5.39 -28.55
C GLN A 147 -11.39 6.36 -27.42
N GLN A 148 -11.04 6.04 -26.17
CA GLN A 148 -11.33 6.88 -25.01
C GLN A 148 -10.65 8.25 -25.09
N LEU A 149 -9.41 8.29 -25.59
CA LEU A 149 -8.66 9.54 -25.77
C LEU A 149 -9.04 10.31 -27.05
N GLY A 150 -9.85 9.73 -27.94
CA GLY A 150 -10.20 10.33 -29.22
C GLY A 150 -9.00 10.53 -30.16
N ILE A 151 -7.99 9.67 -30.05
CA ILE A 151 -6.75 9.75 -30.87
C ILE A 151 -6.75 8.67 -31.94
N SER A 152 -6.25 9.02 -33.13
CA SER A 152 -6.02 8.07 -34.22
C SER A 152 -4.76 7.23 -33.99
N ASP A 153 -4.64 6.13 -34.72
CA ASP A 153 -3.44 5.29 -34.70
C ASP A 153 -2.19 6.11 -35.02
N GLN A 154 -1.23 6.10 -34.09
CA GLN A 154 0.10 6.66 -34.29
C GLN A 154 1.10 5.54 -34.46
N GLU A 155 2.14 5.80 -35.25
CA GLU A 155 3.26 4.88 -35.39
C GLU A 155 3.96 4.73 -34.02
N PRO A 156 4.21 3.49 -33.56
CA PRO A 156 4.93 3.26 -32.33
C PRO A 156 6.31 3.92 -32.34
N LEU A 157 6.83 4.29 -31.17
CA LEU A 157 8.19 4.81 -31.08
C LEU A 157 9.19 3.74 -31.59
N PRO A 158 10.15 4.12 -32.43
CA PRO A 158 11.12 3.19 -32.98
C PRO A 158 12.00 2.63 -31.85
N GLN A 159 12.36 1.35 -31.98
CA GLN A 159 13.36 0.74 -31.11
C GLN A 159 14.72 1.38 -31.38
N LEU A 160 15.36 1.89 -30.33
CA LEU A 160 16.69 2.46 -30.41
C LEU A 160 17.74 1.51 -29.84
N PRO A 161 18.99 1.60 -30.31
CA PRO A 161 20.13 1.04 -29.60
C PRO A 161 20.17 1.54 -28.14
N ARG A 162 20.60 0.68 -27.21
CA ARG A 162 20.57 0.95 -25.75
C ARG A 162 21.12 2.33 -25.36
N GLU A 163 22.26 2.71 -25.91
CA GLU A 163 22.88 4.00 -25.59
C GLU A 163 22.04 5.19 -26.07
N ALA A 164 21.41 5.06 -27.24
CA ALA A 164 20.55 6.08 -27.80
C ALA A 164 19.23 6.20 -27.02
N GLU A 165 18.67 5.08 -26.56
CA GLU A 165 17.48 5.11 -25.69
C GLU A 165 17.80 5.74 -24.32
N ARG A 166 18.94 5.41 -23.70
CA ARG A 166 19.40 6.08 -22.47
C ARG A 166 19.54 7.59 -22.66
N ARG A 167 20.09 8.02 -23.80
CA ARG A 167 20.20 9.45 -24.15
C ARG A 167 18.83 10.09 -24.38
N ARG A 168 17.90 9.41 -25.07
CA ARG A 168 16.53 9.90 -25.27
C ARG A 168 15.82 10.07 -23.93
N SER A 169 15.84 9.05 -23.08
CA SER A 169 15.30 9.10 -21.72
C SER A 169 15.94 10.20 -20.88
N SER A 170 17.21 10.53 -21.13
CA SER A 170 17.90 11.64 -20.46
C SER A 170 17.46 13.03 -20.90
N LEU A 171 17.05 13.19 -22.16
CA LEU A 171 16.66 14.48 -22.74
C LEU A 171 15.18 14.81 -22.48
N ALA A 172 14.35 13.80 -22.22
CA ALA A 172 12.93 13.96 -21.92
C ALA A 172 12.65 14.53 -20.51
N HIS A 173 13.67 14.63 -19.64
CA HIS A 173 13.58 15.33 -18.37
C HIS A 173 14.40 16.61 -18.51
N GLU A 174 13.73 17.77 -18.50
CA GLU A 174 14.41 19.02 -18.20
C GLU A 174 15.12 18.80 -16.85
N PRO A 175 16.45 18.96 -16.77
CA PRO A 175 17.11 18.84 -15.49
C PRO A 175 16.52 19.93 -14.60
N LEU A 176 15.87 19.54 -13.51
CA LEU A 176 15.79 20.40 -12.34
C LEU A 176 17.23 20.86 -12.12
N ALA A 177 17.48 22.15 -12.37
CA ALA A 177 18.75 22.78 -12.14
C ALA A 177 19.00 22.77 -10.63
N LEU A 178 19.38 21.61 -10.10
CA LEU A 178 20.07 21.48 -8.84
C LEU A 178 21.35 22.28 -9.03
N GLY A 179 21.40 23.44 -8.39
CA GLY A 179 22.58 24.31 -8.38
C GLY A 179 23.82 23.46 -8.17
N ALA A 180 24.85 23.75 -8.97
CA ALA A 180 26.13 23.06 -9.05
C ALA A 180 26.58 22.51 -7.68
N SER A 181 26.20 21.27 -7.39
CA SER A 181 26.58 20.61 -6.15
C SER A 181 27.74 19.70 -6.51
N HIS A 182 28.90 20.09 -5.98
CA HIS A 182 30.19 19.44 -6.04
C HIS A 182 30.14 17.96 -6.43
N LYS A 183 30.84 17.59 -7.51
CA LYS A 183 31.37 16.23 -7.68
C LYS A 183 32.23 15.93 -6.45
N MET A 184 31.65 15.29 -5.45
CA MET A 184 32.38 14.80 -4.29
C MET A 184 33.32 13.70 -4.81
N GLN A 185 34.62 14.02 -4.87
CA GLN A 185 35.66 13.08 -5.27
C GLN A 185 35.95 12.16 -4.09
N TRP A 186 35.25 11.03 -4.05
CA TRP A 186 35.37 9.99 -3.03
C TRP A 186 36.81 9.46 -2.83
N ASP A 187 37.69 9.64 -3.80
CA ASP A 187 39.09 9.22 -3.74
C ASP A 187 39.97 10.01 -2.75
N ARG A 188 39.55 11.20 -2.31
CA ARG A 188 40.39 12.12 -1.50
C ARG A 188 39.89 12.35 -0.08
N ASP A 189 38.83 11.66 0.32
CA ASP A 189 38.27 11.78 1.66
C ASP A 189 39.05 10.86 2.63
N GLU A 190 39.83 11.46 3.53
CA GLU A 190 40.68 10.74 4.50
C GLU A 190 39.86 9.82 5.40
N ASP A 191 38.62 10.18 5.72
CA ASP A 191 37.77 9.39 6.60
C ASP A 191 37.20 8.18 5.87
N MET A 192 36.92 8.30 4.57
CA MET A 192 36.56 7.16 3.72
C MET A 192 37.75 6.22 3.51
N GLN A 193 38.96 6.75 3.35
CA GLN A 193 40.17 5.91 3.25
C GLN A 193 40.47 5.18 4.56
N ARG A 194 40.26 5.81 5.72
CA ARG A 194 40.34 5.15 7.04
C ARG A 194 39.31 4.04 7.18
N LEU A 195 38.09 4.27 6.72
CA LEU A 195 37.02 3.27 6.76
C LEU A 195 37.34 2.06 5.86
N LEU A 196 37.88 2.31 4.66
CA LEU A 196 38.33 1.25 3.76
C LEU A 196 39.55 0.51 4.31
N GLN A 197 40.48 1.17 4.99
CA GLN A 197 41.60 0.51 5.67
C GLN A 197 41.15 -0.37 6.85
N LEU A 198 40.12 0.05 7.59
CA LEU A 198 39.51 -0.75 8.65
C LEU A 198 38.79 -1.99 8.11
N ILE A 199 38.16 -1.87 6.94
CA ILE A 199 37.48 -2.99 6.27
C ILE A 199 38.47 -3.95 5.60
N SER A 200 39.65 -3.44 5.18
CA SER A 200 40.68 -4.23 4.47
C SER A 200 41.73 -4.86 5.39
N GLY A 201 41.70 -4.57 6.69
CA GLY A 201 42.68 -5.03 7.68
C GLY A 201 42.30 -6.35 8.33
N GLU A 202 42.43 -7.47 7.61
CA GLU A 202 42.53 -8.78 8.25
C GLU A 202 43.86 -8.91 9.03
N GLN A 203 43.77 -9.60 10.16
CA GLN A 203 44.87 -9.85 11.08
C GLN A 203 46.06 -10.50 10.38
N ARG A 204 47.20 -9.81 10.42
CA ARG A 204 48.52 -10.44 10.40
C ARG A 204 49.09 -10.41 11.81
N SER A 205 49.01 -11.54 12.50
CA SER A 205 49.90 -11.86 13.61
C SER A 205 50.78 -13.03 13.16
N GLU A 206 52.02 -12.75 12.77
CA GLU A 206 53.06 -13.76 12.64
C GLU A 206 54.03 -13.68 13.83
N SER A 207 54.37 -14.86 14.33
CA SER A 207 55.62 -15.29 14.97
C SER A 207 55.89 -14.94 16.44
N GLY A 208 55.88 -16.00 17.25
CA GLY A 208 56.61 -16.14 18.51
C GLY A 208 56.72 -17.65 18.82
N ASP A 209 57.92 -18.19 18.66
CA ASP A 209 58.30 -19.61 18.66
C ASP A 209 57.91 -20.43 19.91
N GLY A 210 57.67 -21.74 19.71
CA GLY A 210 57.78 -22.74 20.78
C GLY A 210 56.85 -23.97 20.65
N GLU A 211 57.25 -24.97 19.87
CA GLU A 211 56.92 -26.39 20.17
C GLU A 211 57.79 -26.86 21.36
N PRO A 212 57.39 -27.88 22.17
CA PRO A 212 56.85 -29.15 21.68
C PRO A 212 55.77 -29.86 22.55
N GLU A 213 55.36 -31.01 22.00
CA GLU A 213 54.99 -32.27 22.67
C GLU A 213 53.51 -32.62 22.90
N ALA A 214 53.09 -33.66 22.17
CA ALA A 214 51.87 -34.44 22.35
C ALA A 214 51.93 -35.34 23.60
N PRO A 215 50.78 -35.87 24.05
CA PRO A 215 50.67 -37.33 24.02
C PRO A 215 49.32 -37.89 23.56
N ALA A 216 49.46 -38.95 22.76
CA ALA A 216 48.71 -40.21 22.67
C ALA A 216 47.25 -40.33 23.19
N ALA A 217 46.36 -40.68 22.24
CA ALA A 217 45.48 -41.85 22.18
C ALA A 217 44.63 -42.27 23.40
N VAL A 218 43.30 -42.33 23.20
CA VAL A 218 42.47 -43.54 23.47
C VAL A 218 41.30 -43.59 22.48
N ALA A 219 41.01 -44.80 22.00
CA ALA A 219 39.98 -45.20 21.05
C ALA A 219 38.55 -45.30 21.65
N ASP A 220 37.54 -45.25 20.78
CA ASP A 220 36.43 -46.22 20.63
C ASP A 220 35.33 -45.57 19.76
N GLU A 221 35.11 -45.98 18.51
CA GLU A 221 34.34 -47.13 18.00
C GLU A 221 32.80 -46.92 17.97
N GLN A 222 32.22 -47.35 16.83
CA GLN A 222 30.79 -47.42 16.41
C GLN A 222 30.26 -46.18 15.64
N SER A 223 30.18 -46.14 14.28
CA SER A 223 29.53 -47.05 13.30
C SER A 223 28.04 -47.24 13.60
N ALA A 224 27.04 -47.09 12.74
CA ALA A 224 26.90 -46.68 11.34
C ALA A 224 25.38 -46.52 11.09
N ALA A 225 25.03 -45.58 10.19
CA ALA A 225 24.04 -45.73 9.12
C ALA A 225 22.73 -46.52 9.35
N ALA A 226 21.59 -45.90 9.03
CA ALA A 226 20.72 -46.33 7.91
C ALA A 226 19.42 -45.51 7.84
N GLN A 227 18.98 -45.36 6.61
CA GLN A 227 17.78 -44.69 6.12
C GLN A 227 16.48 -45.41 6.52
N ALA A 228 15.37 -44.66 6.52
CA ALA A 228 14.20 -44.87 5.63
C ALA A 228 12.82 -44.70 6.31
N ALA A 229 12.00 -43.87 5.64
CA ALA A 229 10.62 -44.12 5.22
C ALA A 229 9.42 -44.11 6.22
N VAL A 230 8.52 -43.15 5.92
CA VAL A 230 7.06 -43.30 5.66
C VAL A 230 6.08 -43.48 6.86
N GLN A 231 5.02 -42.66 6.76
CA GLN A 231 3.82 -42.43 7.61
C GLN A 231 2.90 -43.68 7.77
N PRO A 232 1.62 -43.59 8.24
CA PRO A 232 0.89 -42.59 9.07
C PRO A 232 0.15 -43.25 10.26
N ALA A 233 -0.49 -42.44 11.12
CA ALA A 233 -1.48 -42.95 12.10
C ALA A 233 -2.81 -42.18 12.00
N LEU A 234 -3.83 -42.90 11.54
CA LEU A 234 -5.26 -42.63 11.74
C LEU A 234 -5.65 -43.10 13.15
N ALA A 235 -6.54 -42.37 13.81
CA ALA A 235 -7.40 -42.95 14.85
C ALA A 235 -8.81 -42.34 14.77
N THR A 236 -9.75 -43.27 14.76
CA THR A 236 -11.18 -43.20 14.51
C THR A 236 -11.95 -43.13 15.83
N SER A 237 -13.10 -42.44 15.87
CA SER A 237 -14.37 -42.86 16.52
C SER A 237 -15.37 -41.69 16.43
N VAL A 238 -16.46 -41.77 15.66
CA VAL A 238 -17.75 -42.49 15.88
C VAL A 238 -18.61 -41.84 16.98
N GLY A 239 -19.82 -41.38 16.62
CA GLY A 239 -20.90 -41.19 17.59
C GLY A 239 -22.03 -40.22 17.24
N LEU A 240 -22.88 -40.60 16.27
CA LEU A 240 -24.35 -40.40 16.15
C LEU A 240 -25.09 -39.35 17.01
N GLY A 241 -26.01 -38.60 16.37
CA GLY A 241 -27.20 -38.07 17.07
C GLY A 241 -27.92 -36.93 16.35
N HIS A 242 -28.95 -37.27 15.57
CA HIS A 242 -29.86 -36.35 14.87
C HIS A 242 -31.16 -36.24 15.68
N VAL A 243 -31.62 -35.05 16.11
CA VAL A 243 -33.05 -34.77 16.39
C VAL A 243 -33.32 -33.26 16.28
N ALA A 244 -34.30 -32.92 15.44
CA ALA A 244 -34.91 -31.60 15.27
C ALA A 244 -35.84 -31.23 16.43
N SER A 245 -35.99 -29.94 16.74
CA SER A 245 -37.24 -29.32 17.23
C SER A 245 -37.15 -27.79 17.28
N GLN A 246 -38.09 -27.14 16.61
CA GLN A 246 -38.59 -25.77 16.79
C GLN A 246 -40.11 -25.91 17.05
N PRO A 247 -40.87 -24.87 17.45
CA PRO A 247 -40.73 -23.91 18.55
C PRO A 247 -41.96 -24.05 19.50
N PRO A 248 -42.34 -23.04 20.33
CA PRO A 248 -43.43 -22.19 19.85
C PRO A 248 -43.37 -20.71 20.29
N ALA A 249 -44.17 -19.91 19.59
CA ALA A 249 -44.52 -18.52 19.87
C ALA A 249 -45.69 -18.42 20.88
N LEU A 250 -45.72 -17.31 21.64
CA LEU A 250 -46.91 -16.64 22.20
C LEU A 250 -46.53 -15.15 22.34
N ASP A 251 -47.07 -14.25 21.51
CA ASP A 251 -48.36 -13.55 21.62
C ASP A 251 -48.42 -12.45 22.71
N ASN A 252 -48.37 -11.23 22.18
CA ASN A 252 -49.38 -10.16 22.29
C ASN A 252 -49.36 -9.11 23.42
N ASP A 253 -49.47 -7.87 22.92
CA ASP A 253 -50.36 -6.80 23.37
C ASP A 253 -49.88 -5.76 24.40
N SER A 254 -49.67 -4.52 23.93
CA SER A 254 -50.38 -3.31 24.41
C SER A 254 -49.73 -2.03 23.84
N ALA A 255 -50.51 -1.29 23.06
CA ALA A 255 -50.27 0.10 22.64
C ALA A 255 -50.89 1.09 23.68
N PRO A 256 -51.11 2.40 23.43
CA PRO A 256 -50.41 3.40 22.61
C PRO A 256 -50.23 4.78 23.34
N GLU A 257 -49.88 5.81 22.56
CA GLU A 257 -50.20 7.26 22.73
C GLU A 257 -49.39 8.14 23.69
N ALA A 258 -48.74 9.19 23.15
CA ALA A 258 -49.33 10.54 23.14
C ALA A 258 -48.41 11.57 22.43
N GLU A 259 -49.03 12.33 21.53
CA GLU A 259 -48.51 13.52 20.87
C GLU A 259 -48.37 14.70 21.86
N ALA A 260 -47.43 15.63 21.59
CA ALA A 260 -47.68 17.06 21.77
C ALA A 260 -46.64 17.92 21.02
N LYS A 261 -47.15 18.72 20.08
CA LYS A 261 -46.54 19.92 19.51
C LYS A 261 -46.15 20.93 20.61
N VAL A 262 -45.28 21.89 20.30
CA VAL A 262 -45.61 23.34 20.24
C VAL A 262 -44.34 24.22 20.07
N ASP A 263 -44.42 25.05 19.03
CA ASP A 263 -43.88 26.41 18.80
C ASP A 263 -42.39 26.78 18.74
N SER A 264 -41.97 27.04 17.49
CA SER A 264 -41.68 28.37 16.91
C SER A 264 -41.06 29.47 17.80
N PHE A 265 -39.88 29.98 17.39
CA PHE A 265 -39.53 31.40 17.42
C PHE A 265 -38.43 31.73 16.39
N SER A 266 -38.75 32.67 15.51
CA SER A 266 -37.78 33.38 14.64
C SER A 266 -37.38 34.69 15.32
N PHE A 267 -36.14 35.16 15.10
CA PHE A 267 -35.85 36.59 15.12
C PHE A 267 -34.77 36.95 14.08
N HIS A 268 -35.06 38.03 13.36
CA HIS A 268 -34.30 38.66 12.29
C HIS A 268 -33.16 39.55 12.82
N SER A 269 -32.39 40.04 11.82
CA SER A 269 -31.68 41.34 11.77
C SER A 269 -30.17 41.26 11.99
N THR A 270 -29.27 41.93 11.25
CA THR A 270 -29.32 42.87 10.11
C THR A 270 -27.83 43.10 9.70
N THR A 271 -27.52 43.19 8.41
CA THR A 271 -26.23 43.68 7.86
C THR A 271 -26.18 45.21 7.87
N PRO A 272 -24.99 45.85 7.85
CA PRO A 272 -24.51 46.35 6.56
C PRO A 272 -22.99 46.30 6.34
N ALA A 273 -22.63 46.40 5.06
CA ALA A 273 -21.29 46.47 4.51
C ALA A 273 -20.65 47.87 4.68
N VAL A 274 -19.31 47.93 4.71
CA VAL A 274 -18.54 49.10 4.23
C VAL A 274 -17.28 48.62 3.50
N SER A 275 -17.10 49.19 2.32
CA SER A 275 -16.00 49.09 1.36
C SER A 275 -14.85 50.02 1.74
N SER A 276 -13.59 49.66 1.47
CA SER A 276 -12.51 50.61 1.06
C SER A 276 -11.24 49.85 0.63
N LEU A 277 -10.84 50.10 -0.61
CA LEU A 277 -9.53 49.83 -1.22
C LEU A 277 -8.56 50.96 -0.86
N GLU A 278 -7.29 50.65 -0.58
CA GLU A 278 -6.08 51.15 -1.27
C GLU A 278 -4.77 50.80 -0.51
N PRO A 279 -3.59 50.81 -1.18
CA PRO A 279 -2.51 49.86 -0.94
C PRO A 279 -1.36 50.43 -0.09
N VAL A 280 -0.67 49.55 0.64
CA VAL A 280 0.64 49.85 1.24
C VAL A 280 1.63 48.81 0.75
N ALA A 281 2.59 49.26 -0.04
CA ALA A 281 3.77 48.50 -0.40
C ALA A 281 4.64 48.29 0.86
N GLN A 282 4.86 47.03 1.23
CA GLN A 282 5.91 46.65 2.16
C GLN A 282 6.75 45.55 1.50
N SER A 283 8.01 45.89 1.29
CA SER A 283 9.09 45.00 0.90
C SER A 283 9.25 43.90 1.95
N VAL A 284 9.11 42.64 1.54
CA VAL A 284 9.41 41.48 2.36
C VAL A 284 10.66 40.81 1.79
N GLU A 285 11.74 40.85 2.57
CA GLU A 285 12.92 40.01 2.39
C GLU A 285 12.53 38.54 2.42
N PRO A 286 13.10 37.67 1.56
CA PRO A 286 12.79 36.26 1.59
C PRO A 286 13.43 35.60 2.82
N GLN A 287 12.60 35.25 3.81
CA GLN A 287 13.00 34.30 4.84
C GLN A 287 13.23 32.93 4.20
N ALA A 288 14.42 32.39 4.44
CA ALA A 288 14.81 31.04 4.05
C ALA A 288 13.88 30.02 4.72
N SER A 289 12.94 29.47 3.95
CA SER A 289 12.11 28.35 4.38
C SER A 289 12.97 27.09 4.40
N ALA A 290 13.22 26.56 5.59
CA ALA A 290 13.87 25.27 5.78
C ALA A 290 13.10 24.19 5.01
N VAL A 291 13.81 23.46 4.15
CA VAL A 291 13.29 22.32 3.40
C VAL A 291 13.05 21.16 4.38
N PRO A 292 11.84 20.61 4.50
CA PRO A 292 11.63 19.39 5.27
C PRO A 292 12.30 18.22 4.52
N GLY A 293 13.05 17.41 5.25
CA GLY A 293 13.72 16.21 4.72
C GLY A 293 12.74 15.15 4.20
N PRO A 294 13.25 14.07 3.57
CA PRO A 294 12.45 13.05 2.90
C PRO A 294 11.44 12.40 3.87
N PRO A 295 10.26 11.96 3.39
CA PRO A 295 9.28 11.32 4.26
C PRO A 295 9.86 10.00 4.73
N THR A 296 10.22 9.97 6.01
CA THR A 296 10.36 8.77 6.82
C THR A 296 9.16 7.88 6.53
N GLN A 297 9.32 6.55 6.48
CA GLN A 297 8.19 5.63 6.67
C GLN A 297 7.28 6.21 7.76
N PRO A 298 5.95 6.03 7.73
CA PRO A 298 5.18 6.20 8.94
C PRO A 298 5.89 5.41 10.02
N GLY A 299 6.65 6.13 10.84
CA GLY A 299 7.00 5.65 12.14
C GLY A 299 5.67 5.35 12.82
N PRO A 300 5.70 4.72 13.99
CA PRO A 300 4.51 4.65 14.85
C PRO A 300 3.66 5.95 14.83
N GLN A 301 4.29 7.11 14.66
CA GLN A 301 3.70 8.44 14.43
C GLN A 301 2.67 8.62 13.29
N ALA A 302 2.88 8.18 12.04
CA ALA A 302 1.85 8.43 10.99
C ALA A 302 0.71 7.40 11.00
N LEU A 303 0.89 6.29 11.73
CA LEU A 303 -0.23 5.43 12.16
C LEU A 303 -0.98 6.00 13.36
N LEU A 304 -0.42 6.98 14.07
CA LEU A 304 -1.09 7.77 15.11
C LEU A 304 -1.73 9.05 14.53
N GLU A 305 -1.49 9.37 13.26
CA GLU A 305 -2.13 10.50 12.59
C GLU A 305 -3.61 10.18 12.35
N GLY A 306 -4.47 10.87 13.10
CA GLY A 306 -5.92 10.68 13.09
C GLY A 306 -6.47 10.61 14.50
N ASP A 307 -7.71 11.05 14.68
CA ASP A 307 -8.40 10.78 15.93
C ASP A 307 -8.87 9.32 15.99
N ARG A 308 -9.25 8.91 17.20
CA ARG A 308 -9.82 7.58 17.48
C ARG A 308 -10.99 7.24 16.54
N GLY A 309 -11.84 8.21 16.19
CA GLY A 309 -12.97 8.04 15.29
C GLY A 309 -12.57 7.74 13.84
N ALA A 310 -11.48 8.33 13.36
CA ALA A 310 -10.94 8.06 12.03
C ALA A 310 -10.44 6.60 11.91
N HIS A 311 -9.73 6.10 12.93
CA HIS A 311 -9.29 4.71 12.97
C HIS A 311 -10.47 3.74 13.01
N VAL A 312 -11.46 3.99 13.87
CA VAL A 312 -12.69 3.17 13.97
C VAL A 312 -13.46 3.16 12.66
N THR A 313 -13.70 4.33 12.07
CA THR A 313 -14.41 4.46 10.78
C THR A 313 -13.72 3.65 9.68
N ARG A 314 -12.39 3.69 9.61
CA ARG A 314 -11.63 2.94 8.61
C ARG A 314 -11.73 1.43 8.85
N MET A 315 -11.60 0.97 10.08
CA MET A 315 -11.73 -0.46 10.42
C MET A 315 -13.14 -1.00 10.10
N LEU A 316 -14.19 -0.23 10.38
CA LEU A 316 -15.56 -0.64 10.07
C LEU A 316 -15.80 -0.76 8.56
N LYS A 317 -15.24 0.15 7.76
CA LYS A 317 -15.29 0.07 6.28
C LYS A 317 -14.57 -1.17 5.76
N LEU A 318 -13.40 -1.51 6.32
CA LEU A 318 -12.65 -2.70 5.92
C LEU A 318 -13.42 -3.98 6.25
N LEU A 319 -14.01 -4.07 7.44
CA LEU A 319 -14.82 -5.22 7.85
C LEU A 319 -16.09 -5.36 7.01
N GLN A 320 -16.71 -4.24 6.62
CA GLN A 320 -17.86 -4.27 5.73
C GLN A 320 -17.47 -4.73 4.32
N ALA A 321 -16.33 -4.32 3.79
CA ALA A 321 -15.83 -4.83 2.52
C ALA A 321 -15.56 -6.35 2.56
N ALA A 322 -15.06 -6.85 3.69
CA ALA A 322 -14.88 -8.29 3.89
C ALA A 322 -16.20 -9.07 3.92
N GLU A 323 -17.26 -8.46 4.44
CA GLU A 323 -18.61 -9.04 4.47
C GLU A 323 -19.27 -9.03 3.08
N GLU A 324 -19.11 -7.95 2.32
CA GLU A 324 -19.74 -7.77 1.01
C GLU A 324 -19.03 -8.54 -0.11
N LEU A 325 -17.69 -8.67 -0.06
CA LEU A 325 -16.86 -9.27 -1.11
C LEU A 325 -15.79 -10.22 -0.52
N PRO A 326 -16.19 -11.33 0.14
CA PRO A 326 -15.27 -12.20 0.86
C PRO A 326 -14.23 -12.88 -0.06
N GLU A 327 -14.55 -13.14 -1.33
CA GLU A 327 -13.64 -13.72 -2.30
C GLU A 327 -12.54 -12.77 -2.79
N VAL A 328 -12.72 -11.46 -2.60
CA VAL A 328 -11.78 -10.41 -3.05
C VAL A 328 -10.82 -10.01 -1.94
N VAL A 329 -11.24 -10.14 -0.68
CA VAL A 329 -10.51 -9.61 0.47
C VAL A 329 -9.48 -10.61 1.00
N ASP A 330 -8.20 -10.21 0.99
CA ASP A 330 -7.14 -10.94 1.69
C ASP A 330 -7.30 -10.75 3.21
N TRP A 331 -7.86 -11.76 3.87
CA TRP A 331 -8.07 -11.78 5.31
C TRP A 331 -6.77 -11.59 6.10
N ALA A 332 -5.65 -12.20 5.67
CA ALA A 332 -4.39 -12.09 6.41
C ALA A 332 -3.89 -10.64 6.43
N ARG A 333 -4.00 -9.96 5.29
CA ARG A 333 -3.65 -8.54 5.16
C ARG A 333 -4.63 -7.64 5.92
N LEU A 334 -5.93 -7.89 5.82
CA LEU A 334 -6.95 -7.13 6.54
C LEU A 334 -6.76 -7.27 8.07
N ARG A 335 -6.52 -8.48 8.56
CA ARG A 335 -6.23 -8.75 9.97
C ARG A 335 -5.03 -7.94 10.47
N GLN A 336 -3.94 -7.90 9.70
CA GLN A 336 -2.76 -7.12 10.06
C GLN A 336 -3.07 -5.62 10.14
N GLU A 337 -3.87 -5.10 9.21
CA GLU A 337 -4.31 -3.70 9.20
C GLU A 337 -5.21 -3.36 10.40
N LEU A 338 -6.14 -4.24 10.76
CA LEU A 338 -6.97 -4.10 11.96
C LEU A 338 -6.10 -4.07 13.23
N SER A 339 -5.17 -5.01 13.38
CA SER A 339 -4.26 -5.07 14.53
C SER A 339 -3.41 -3.79 14.66
N ASN A 340 -2.88 -3.28 13.54
CA ASN A 340 -2.11 -2.03 13.54
C ASN A 340 -2.95 -0.83 14.00
N ARG A 341 -4.21 -0.74 13.55
CA ARG A 341 -5.12 0.36 13.93
C ARG A 341 -5.63 0.24 15.38
N LEU A 342 -5.87 -0.97 15.86
CA LEU A 342 -6.20 -1.22 17.28
C LEU A 342 -5.05 -0.77 18.19
N ARG A 343 -3.80 -1.04 17.79
CA ARG A 343 -2.61 -0.54 18.49
C ARG A 343 -2.50 0.99 18.45
N ALA A 344 -2.83 1.64 17.35
CA ALA A 344 -2.89 3.10 17.28
C ALA A 344 -3.95 3.69 18.24
N ILE A 345 -5.15 3.12 18.27
CA ILE A 345 -6.21 3.54 19.22
C ILE A 345 -5.77 3.39 20.68
N ALA A 346 -5.07 2.31 21.02
CA ALA A 346 -4.57 2.09 22.38
C ALA A 346 -3.57 3.20 22.82
N GLN A 347 -2.78 3.72 21.88
CA GLN A 347 -1.86 4.82 22.14
C GLN A 347 -2.56 6.18 22.28
N LEU A 348 -3.75 6.33 21.69
CA LEU A 348 -4.64 7.49 21.82
C LEU A 348 -5.55 7.41 23.07
N SER A 349 -5.08 6.79 24.15
CA SER A 349 -5.87 6.68 25.39
C SER A 349 -6.08 8.05 26.06
N ALA A 350 -7.32 8.36 26.44
CA ALA A 350 -7.69 9.65 27.05
C ALA A 350 -7.32 9.77 28.55
N GLY A 351 -6.71 8.73 29.13
CA GLY A 351 -6.26 8.72 30.52
C GLY A 351 -6.35 7.34 31.18
N PRO A 352 -6.02 7.22 32.48
CA PRO A 352 -5.98 5.93 33.19
C PRO A 352 -7.34 5.24 33.32
N MET A 353 -8.44 5.97 33.11
CA MET A 353 -9.80 5.43 33.13
C MET A 353 -10.31 5.02 31.74
N ASP A 354 -9.53 5.23 30.69
CA ASP A 354 -9.86 4.78 29.34
C ASP A 354 -9.25 3.39 29.09
N PHE A 355 -10.12 2.39 29.03
CA PHE A 355 -9.76 0.99 28.92
C PHE A 355 -9.52 0.52 27.47
N ALA A 356 -9.36 1.43 26.50
CA ALA A 356 -9.02 1.07 25.12
C ALA A 356 -7.76 0.21 24.98
N PRO A 357 -6.65 0.42 25.72
CA PRO A 357 -5.50 -0.47 25.66
C PRO A 357 -5.84 -1.92 26.03
N ALA A 358 -6.69 -2.13 27.04
CA ALA A 358 -7.12 -3.46 27.46
C ALA A 358 -8.03 -4.11 26.41
N ALA A 359 -8.97 -3.35 25.85
CA ALA A 359 -9.84 -3.83 24.78
C ALA A 359 -9.06 -4.20 23.52
N THR A 360 -8.03 -3.42 23.16
CA THR A 360 -7.11 -3.71 22.04
C THR A 360 -6.45 -5.07 22.21
N LEU A 361 -5.92 -5.39 23.40
CA LEU A 361 -5.28 -6.69 23.66
C LEU A 361 -6.25 -7.87 23.49
N MET A 362 -7.49 -7.71 23.97
CA MET A 362 -8.53 -8.75 23.83
C MET A 362 -8.89 -8.97 22.36
N LEU A 363 -9.08 -7.89 21.61
CA LEU A 363 -9.42 -7.92 20.19
C LEU A 363 -8.28 -8.48 19.34
N GLU A 364 -7.03 -8.07 19.58
CA GLU A 364 -5.86 -8.65 18.91
C GLU A 364 -5.72 -10.14 19.22
N GLY A 365 -5.88 -10.53 20.49
CA GLY A 365 -5.84 -11.93 20.89
C GLY A 365 -6.88 -12.79 20.16
N LYS A 366 -8.10 -12.27 19.97
CA LYS A 366 -9.15 -12.95 19.22
C LYS A 366 -8.87 -12.98 17.71
N LEU A 367 -8.42 -11.86 17.14
CA LEU A 367 -8.05 -11.75 15.72
C LEU A 367 -6.94 -12.72 15.33
N ILE A 368 -5.91 -12.88 16.17
CA ILE A 368 -4.80 -13.81 15.91
C ILE A 368 -5.27 -15.26 15.82
N GLN A 369 -6.27 -15.65 16.62
CA GLN A 369 -6.86 -16.99 16.60
C GLN A 369 -7.65 -17.27 15.31
N GLN A 370 -8.04 -16.23 14.56
CA GLN A 370 -8.75 -16.36 13.30
C GLN A 370 -7.76 -16.46 12.13
N ALA A 371 -7.40 -17.69 11.78
CA ALA A 371 -6.52 -17.98 10.64
C ALA A 371 -7.21 -17.68 9.29
N THR A 372 -8.53 -17.81 9.23
CA THR A 372 -9.38 -17.51 8.07
C THR A 372 -10.40 -16.44 8.41
N GLN A 373 -11.05 -15.87 7.39
CA GLN A 373 -12.09 -14.86 7.60
C GLN A 373 -13.21 -15.40 8.50
N PRO A 374 -13.67 -14.63 9.50
CA PRO A 374 -14.80 -14.99 10.34
C PRO A 374 -16.11 -15.09 9.54
N SER A 375 -17.09 -15.80 10.09
CA SER A 375 -18.47 -15.77 9.57
C SER A 375 -19.06 -14.36 9.62
N ALA A 376 -20.18 -14.13 8.92
CA ALA A 376 -20.91 -12.86 8.98
C ALA A 376 -21.26 -12.45 10.43
N ASP A 377 -21.67 -13.40 11.27
CA ASP A 377 -21.92 -13.15 12.69
C ASP A 377 -20.64 -12.73 13.43
N GLY A 378 -19.50 -13.38 13.16
CA GLY A 378 -18.21 -13.01 13.72
C GLY A 378 -17.73 -11.63 13.28
N LEU A 379 -17.92 -11.28 12.01
CA LEU A 379 -17.64 -9.93 11.49
C LEU A 379 -18.53 -8.88 12.14
N LEU A 380 -19.82 -9.20 12.36
CA LEU A 380 -20.77 -8.32 13.02
C LEU A 380 -20.39 -8.08 14.50
N MET A 381 -19.95 -9.11 15.22
CA MET A 381 -19.46 -8.99 16.60
C MET A 381 -18.19 -8.13 16.65
N LEU A 382 -17.25 -8.36 15.75
CA LEU A 382 -16.02 -7.57 15.64
C LEU A 382 -16.30 -6.09 15.31
N ARG A 383 -17.24 -5.82 14.39
CA ARG A 383 -17.69 -4.45 14.06
C ARG A 383 -18.31 -3.76 15.28
N ARG A 384 -19.17 -4.45 16.05
CA ARG A 384 -19.77 -3.91 17.28
C ARG A 384 -18.71 -3.56 18.33
N ALA A 385 -17.78 -4.47 18.58
CA ALA A 385 -16.68 -4.24 19.52
C ALA A 385 -15.80 -3.05 19.09
N ILE A 386 -15.43 -2.98 17.81
CA ILE A 386 -14.63 -1.88 17.25
C ILE A 386 -15.37 -0.54 17.30
N LYS A 387 -16.69 -0.51 17.04
CA LYS A 387 -17.48 0.74 17.11
C LYS A 387 -17.43 1.36 18.50
N ARG A 388 -17.39 0.55 19.57
CA ARG A 388 -17.30 1.04 20.96
C ARG A 388 -15.98 1.74 21.26
N LEU A 389 -14.92 1.47 20.48
CA LEU A 389 -13.64 2.13 20.60
C LEU A 389 -13.66 3.57 20.07
N GLU A 390 -14.77 4.09 19.54
CA GLU A 390 -14.84 5.47 19.03
C GLU A 390 -14.75 6.51 20.15
N VAL A 391 -15.19 6.15 21.35
CA VAL A 391 -15.14 6.97 22.56
C VAL A 391 -14.25 6.32 23.64
N PRO A 392 -13.79 7.07 24.66
CA PRO A 392 -13.09 6.48 25.81
C PRO A 392 -13.91 5.36 26.45
N LEU A 393 -13.29 4.20 26.69
CA LEU A 393 -13.97 3.02 27.22
C LEU A 393 -13.98 3.04 28.74
N ASN A 394 -15.13 2.79 29.35
CA ASN A 394 -15.25 2.52 30.79
C ASN A 394 -15.23 1.00 31.08
N ALA A 395 -15.16 0.63 32.37
CA ALA A 395 -15.08 -0.77 32.79
C ALA A 395 -16.29 -1.62 32.34
N ALA A 396 -17.50 -1.04 32.33
CA ALA A 396 -18.71 -1.74 31.88
C ALA A 396 -18.66 -2.04 30.37
N ALA A 397 -18.17 -1.09 29.56
CA ALA A 397 -18.01 -1.27 28.13
C ALA A 397 -16.90 -2.28 27.80
N LEU A 398 -15.80 -2.30 28.57
CA LEU A 398 -14.77 -3.34 28.45
C LEU A 398 -15.34 -4.73 28.76
N ALA A 399 -16.11 -4.87 29.84
CA ALA A 399 -16.74 -6.15 30.20
C ALA A 399 -17.72 -6.64 29.12
N ALA A 400 -18.49 -5.73 28.51
CA ALA A 400 -19.37 -6.05 27.39
C ALA A 400 -18.60 -6.56 26.15
N ILE A 401 -17.47 -5.91 25.81
CA ILE A 401 -16.58 -6.40 24.74
C ILE A 401 -16.07 -7.80 25.08
N GLY A 402 -15.67 -8.05 26.33
CA GLY A 402 -15.23 -9.37 26.78
C GLY A 402 -16.29 -10.46 26.67
N GLY A 403 -17.54 -10.16 27.05
CA GLY A 403 -18.67 -11.08 26.91
C GLY A 403 -18.93 -11.46 25.45
N GLU A 404 -19.00 -10.46 24.56
CA GLU A 404 -19.21 -10.70 23.13
C GLU A 404 -18.05 -11.51 22.51
N LEU A 405 -16.80 -11.21 22.84
CA LEU A 405 -15.66 -11.97 22.31
C LEU A 405 -15.58 -13.40 22.86
N ALA A 406 -16.20 -13.70 24.00
CA ALA A 406 -16.28 -15.04 24.57
C ALA A 406 -17.37 -15.89 23.90
N GLU A 407 -18.43 -15.26 23.41
CA GLU A 407 -19.50 -15.92 22.64
C GLU A 407 -19.12 -16.18 21.17
N TRP A 408 -18.14 -15.41 20.65
CA TRP A 408 -17.63 -15.55 19.29
C TRP A 408 -16.75 -16.80 19.11
#